data_AF-A0A9E3M7G8-F1
#
_entry.id   AF-A0A9E3M7G8-F1
#
_cell.length_a   1.000
_cell.length_b   1.000
_cell.length_c   1.000
_cell.angle_alpha   90.00
_cell.angle_beta   90.00
_cell.angle_gamma   90.00
#
_symmetry.space_group_name_H-M   'P 1'
#
loop_
_entity.id
_entity.type
_entity.pdbx_description
1 polymer ?
#
loop_
_entity_poly.entity_id
_entity_poly.type
_entity_poly.pdbx_seq_one_letter_code
_entity_poly.pdbx_strand_id
1 'polypeptide(L)'
;MSFACAAVCFAAALIVLVSPVPAETPVEQTWNQEHEELIGQINRLKKSKKKWRNRLSSEALDQQALILRSDTDPLDVVLRRTAALVRYFKGREMLSLPVLGEFEGQLSRLSAAAQSTRQPDARKRLFIQGCALRRSITFANPLLNFDNIVCMLEQPGDLRIIEQARAVCEGHSKGGGPVIIGDFKSKAVCVEALAGVRVTSGPWKGKELTGKFSGLELSYNGRELLFAATTSAEVWHVFRFNLVTKELDQLTDGPDDDFDPHQLPSGRIVFTSTRRGGVGRCVLTPHSP
;
A
#
# COMPACT_ATOMS: atom_id res chain seq x y z
N MET A 1 -16.26 8.91 71.08
CA MET A 1 -15.51 8.30 69.97
C MET A 1 -16.44 8.20 68.78
N SER A 2 -16.42 9.18 67.87
CA SER A 2 -17.15 9.12 66.59
C SER A 2 -16.12 9.09 65.48
N PHE A 3 -16.09 8.00 64.72
CA PHE A 3 -15.26 7.85 63.52
C PHE A 3 -15.97 8.52 62.34
N ALA A 4 -15.31 9.50 61.72
CA ALA A 4 -15.71 10.07 60.44
C ALA A 4 -15.22 9.16 59.31
N CYS A 5 -16.13 8.68 58.48
CA CYS A 5 -15.84 7.87 57.30
C CYS A 5 -15.64 8.82 56.11
N ALA A 6 -14.40 8.96 55.64
CA ALA A 6 -14.07 9.74 54.45
C ALA A 6 -14.26 8.87 53.20
N ALA A 7 -15.27 9.17 52.40
CA ALA A 7 -15.47 8.56 51.10
C ALA A 7 -14.49 9.18 50.08
N VAL A 8 -13.50 8.40 49.66
CA VAL A 8 -12.58 8.78 48.58
C VAL A 8 -13.23 8.42 47.25
N CYS A 9 -13.71 9.42 46.51
CA CYS A 9 -14.13 9.26 45.11
C CYS A 9 -12.89 9.09 44.22
N PHE A 10 -12.66 7.89 43.71
CA PHE A 10 -11.73 7.67 42.61
C PHE A 10 -12.41 8.07 41.30
N ALA A 11 -12.06 9.23 40.76
CA ALA A 11 -12.37 9.57 39.38
C ALA A 11 -11.47 8.74 38.45
N ALA A 12 -12.05 7.72 37.81
CA ALA A 12 -11.36 6.97 36.76
C ALA A 12 -11.17 7.89 35.55
N ALA A 13 -9.96 8.43 35.37
CA ALA A 13 -9.58 9.11 34.15
C ALA A 13 -9.55 8.08 33.01
N LEU A 14 -10.49 8.19 32.08
CA LEU A 14 -10.48 7.42 30.84
C LEU A 14 -9.29 7.93 30.01
N ILE A 15 -8.14 7.26 30.12
CA ILE A 15 -7.01 7.52 29.22
C ILE A 15 -7.41 6.95 27.86
N VAL A 16 -7.92 7.82 26.98
CA VAL A 16 -8.02 7.51 25.55
C VAL A 16 -6.58 7.44 25.03
N LEU A 17 -6.04 6.22 24.97
CA LEU A 17 -4.81 5.95 24.23
C LEU A 17 -5.14 6.19 22.75
N VAL A 18 -4.90 7.41 22.29
CA VAL A 18 -4.78 7.68 20.86
C VAL A 18 -3.58 6.87 20.41
N SER A 19 -3.83 5.78 19.67
CA SER A 19 -2.78 5.03 19.00
C SER A 19 -1.87 6.03 18.28
N PRO A 20 -0.54 5.95 18.44
CA PRO A 20 0.35 6.87 17.76
C PRO A 20 0.08 6.74 16.26
N VAL A 21 -0.38 7.83 15.64
CA VAL A 21 -0.39 7.95 14.18
C VAL A 21 1.02 7.57 13.74
N PRO A 22 1.20 6.57 12.85
CA PRO A 22 2.52 6.21 12.37
C PRO A 22 3.21 7.50 11.93
N ALA A 23 4.39 7.81 12.50
CA ALA A 23 5.09 9.03 12.17
C ALA A 23 5.22 9.11 10.64
N GLU A 24 4.57 10.10 10.03
CA GLU A 24 4.55 10.25 8.59
C GLU A 24 6.00 10.33 8.11
N THR A 25 6.43 9.36 7.31
CA THR A 25 7.78 9.37 6.75
C THR A 25 7.81 10.46 5.68
N PRO A 26 8.61 11.53 5.83
CA PRO A 26 8.66 12.60 4.85
C PRO A 26 9.10 12.06 3.48
N VAL A 27 8.54 12.61 2.40
CA VAL A 27 8.87 12.17 1.04
C VAL A 27 10.37 12.22 0.75
N GLU A 28 11.09 13.20 1.30
CA GLU A 28 12.53 13.33 1.17
C GLU A 28 13.29 12.15 1.81
N GLN A 29 12.80 11.60 2.92
CA GLN A 29 13.38 10.42 3.54
C GLN A 29 13.22 9.20 2.64
N THR A 30 12.07 9.05 1.96
CA THR A 30 11.86 7.97 0.98
C THR A 30 12.79 8.10 -0.22
N TRP A 31 13.05 9.31 -0.72
CA TRP A 31 14.03 9.53 -1.79
C TRP A 31 15.46 9.24 -1.33
N ASN A 32 15.82 9.56 -0.10
CA ASN A 32 17.13 9.18 0.45
C ASN A 32 17.29 7.66 0.53
N GLN A 33 16.24 6.92 0.91
CA GLN A 33 16.25 5.45 0.89
C GLN A 33 16.40 4.91 -0.54
N GLU A 34 15.65 5.46 -1.51
CA GLU A 34 15.79 5.09 -2.93
C GLU A 34 17.22 5.35 -3.45
N HIS A 35 17.84 6.46 -3.05
CA HIS A 35 19.22 6.77 -3.41
C HIS A 35 20.19 5.65 -2.99
N GLU A 36 20.12 5.23 -1.72
CA GLU A 36 20.97 4.15 -1.20
C GLU A 36 20.65 2.81 -1.85
N GLU A 37 19.38 2.53 -2.12
CA GLU A 37 18.98 1.31 -2.80
C GLU A 37 19.58 1.25 -4.22
N LEU A 38 19.50 2.35 -4.97
CA LEU A 38 20.06 2.46 -6.32
C LEU A 38 21.58 2.32 -6.34
N ILE A 39 22.30 2.86 -5.35
CA ILE A 39 23.74 2.58 -5.16
C ILE A 39 23.96 1.06 -5.03
N GLY A 40 23.17 0.40 -4.19
CA GLY A 40 23.20 -1.04 -4.01
C GLY A 40 22.95 -1.80 -5.31
N GLN A 41 21.92 -1.42 -6.08
CA GLN A 41 21.57 -2.04 -7.36
C GLN A 41 22.68 -1.87 -8.41
N ILE A 42 23.26 -0.68 -8.53
CA ILE A 42 24.40 -0.39 -9.44
C ILE A 42 25.61 -1.25 -9.06
N ASN A 43 25.93 -1.34 -7.77
CA ASN A 43 27.03 -2.17 -7.28
C ASN A 43 26.79 -3.67 -7.52
N ARG A 44 25.56 -4.15 -7.35
CA ARG A 44 25.18 -5.52 -7.69
C ARG A 44 25.32 -5.79 -9.19
N LEU A 45 24.91 -4.85 -10.05
CA LEU A 45 25.07 -4.99 -11.49
C LEU A 45 26.55 -5.13 -11.87
N LYS A 46 27.43 -4.28 -11.31
CA LYS A 46 28.89 -4.34 -11.55
C LYS A 46 29.49 -5.71 -11.20
N LYS A 47 29.01 -6.34 -10.13
CA LYS A 47 29.51 -7.64 -9.62
C LYS A 47 28.82 -8.87 -10.23
N SER A 48 27.70 -8.70 -10.91
CA SER A 48 26.91 -9.81 -11.46
C SER A 48 27.69 -10.65 -12.50
N LYS A 49 27.21 -11.85 -12.86
CA LYS A 49 27.80 -12.64 -13.96
C LYS A 49 27.21 -12.19 -15.30
N LYS A 50 28.01 -12.21 -16.38
CA LYS A 50 27.57 -11.81 -17.74
C LYS A 50 26.30 -12.55 -18.19
N LYS A 51 26.22 -13.86 -17.94
CA LYS A 51 25.05 -14.69 -18.24
C LYS A 51 23.76 -14.13 -17.61
N TRP A 52 23.81 -13.74 -16.33
CA TRP A 52 22.65 -13.20 -15.61
C TRP A 52 22.23 -11.83 -16.15
N ARG A 53 23.20 -10.96 -16.48
CA ARG A 53 22.90 -9.66 -17.10
C ARG A 53 22.22 -9.81 -18.44
N ASN A 54 22.75 -10.70 -19.29
CA ASN A 54 22.19 -10.94 -20.62
C ASN A 54 20.77 -11.47 -20.51
N ARG A 55 20.54 -12.44 -19.61
CA ARG A 55 19.21 -12.99 -19.34
C ARG A 55 18.23 -11.93 -18.86
N LEU A 56 18.62 -11.12 -17.87
CA LEU A 56 17.78 -10.04 -17.36
C LEU A 56 17.42 -9.02 -18.45
N SER A 57 18.39 -8.65 -19.30
CA SER A 57 18.13 -7.75 -20.42
C SER A 57 17.25 -8.38 -21.49
N SER A 58 17.36 -9.69 -21.77
CA SER A 58 16.49 -10.34 -22.75
C SER A 58 15.06 -10.59 -22.26
N GLU A 59 14.89 -10.78 -20.95
CA GLU A 59 13.59 -11.11 -20.34
C GLU A 59 12.82 -9.89 -19.83
N ALA A 60 13.46 -8.73 -19.68
CA ALA A 60 12.80 -7.53 -19.18
C ALA A 60 11.83 -6.93 -20.21
N LEU A 61 10.57 -6.80 -19.82
CA LEU A 61 9.52 -6.16 -20.62
C LEU A 61 9.86 -4.69 -20.94
N ASP A 62 10.35 -3.94 -19.94
CA ASP A 62 10.83 -2.57 -20.12
C ASP A 62 12.29 -2.47 -19.68
N GLN A 63 13.18 -2.18 -20.63
CA GLN A 63 14.60 -1.99 -20.37
C GLN A 63 14.88 -0.80 -19.45
N GLN A 64 13.99 0.20 -19.39
CA GLN A 64 14.15 1.36 -18.52
C GLN A 64 14.03 1.00 -17.03
N ALA A 65 13.31 -0.08 -16.70
CA ALA A 65 13.18 -0.62 -15.34
C ALA A 65 14.48 -1.29 -14.84
N LEU A 66 15.44 -1.56 -15.71
CA LEU A 66 16.75 -2.09 -15.33
C LEU A 66 17.69 -0.97 -14.87
N ILE A 67 18.74 -1.37 -14.15
CA ILE A 67 19.97 -0.58 -14.07
C ILE A 67 20.79 -0.90 -15.31
N LEU A 68 21.20 0.16 -16.02
CA LEU A 68 22.00 0.05 -17.23
C LEU A 68 23.48 0.21 -16.92
N ARG A 69 24.33 -0.30 -17.80
CA ARG A 69 25.79 -0.14 -17.66
C ARG A 69 26.25 1.32 -17.76
N SER A 70 25.43 2.17 -18.40
CA SER A 70 25.64 3.60 -18.51
C SER A 70 25.27 4.37 -17.24
N ASP A 71 24.52 3.76 -16.31
CA ASP A 71 24.13 4.42 -15.07
C ASP A 71 25.32 4.41 -14.11
N THR A 72 25.98 5.56 -13.96
CA THR A 72 27.18 5.65 -13.12
C THR A 72 26.82 5.79 -11.64
N ASP A 73 25.68 6.42 -11.36
CA ASP A 73 25.14 6.66 -10.02
C ASP A 73 23.59 6.78 -10.04
N PRO A 74 22.93 6.96 -8.87
CA PRO A 74 21.47 7.08 -8.80
C PRO A 74 20.86 8.22 -9.62
N LEU A 75 21.56 9.34 -9.79
CA LEU A 75 21.05 10.49 -10.54
C LEU A 75 20.84 10.13 -12.01
N ASP A 76 21.80 9.41 -12.61
CA ASP A 76 21.69 8.96 -14.00
C ASP A 76 20.45 8.07 -14.21
N VAL A 77 20.20 7.15 -13.26
CA VAL A 77 19.04 6.25 -13.28
C VAL A 77 17.74 7.04 -13.27
N VAL A 78 17.59 7.97 -12.31
CA VAL A 78 16.36 8.73 -12.14
C VAL A 78 16.11 9.63 -13.35
N LEU A 79 17.10 10.39 -13.83
CA LEU A 79 16.91 11.26 -14.99
C LEU A 79 16.54 10.47 -16.24
N ARG A 80 17.18 9.32 -16.47
CA ARG A 80 16.86 8.44 -17.61
C ARG A 80 15.43 7.90 -17.52
N ARG A 81 15.01 7.40 -16.37
CA ARG A 81 13.64 6.88 -16.17
C ARG A 81 12.60 8.00 -16.25
N THR A 82 12.90 9.19 -15.75
CA THR A 82 12.04 10.38 -15.90
C THR A 82 11.90 10.77 -17.37
N ALA A 83 13.00 10.74 -18.15
CA ALA A 83 12.95 10.97 -19.59
C ALA A 83 12.10 9.93 -20.33
N ALA A 84 12.17 8.66 -19.91
CA ALA A 84 11.32 7.61 -20.46
C ALA A 84 9.83 7.86 -20.17
N LEU A 85 9.48 8.32 -18.97
CA LEU A 85 8.10 8.65 -18.60
C LEU A 85 7.55 9.83 -19.42
N VAL A 86 8.35 10.89 -19.62
CA VAL A 86 7.95 12.02 -20.48
C VAL A 86 7.71 11.56 -21.92
N ARG A 87 8.63 10.75 -22.47
CA ARG A 87 8.47 10.16 -23.82
C ARG A 87 7.23 9.27 -23.91
N TYR A 88 6.93 8.51 -22.87
CA TYR A 88 5.72 7.69 -22.80
C TYR A 88 4.46 8.56 -22.91
N PHE A 89 4.34 9.60 -22.08
CA PHE A 89 3.17 10.48 -22.14
C PHE A 89 3.05 11.23 -23.45
N LYS A 90 4.18 11.67 -24.03
CA LYS A 90 4.22 12.30 -25.35
C LYS A 90 3.76 11.35 -26.46
N GLY A 91 4.32 10.14 -26.51
CA GLY A 91 4.01 9.15 -27.55
C GLY A 91 2.59 8.56 -27.43
N ARG A 92 1.97 8.66 -26.26
CA ARG A 92 0.58 8.25 -26.00
C ARG A 92 -0.41 9.41 -26.05
N GLU A 93 0.06 10.63 -26.31
CA GLU A 93 -0.77 11.86 -26.32
C GLU A 93 -1.57 12.05 -25.02
N MET A 94 -1.00 11.65 -23.88
CA MET A 94 -1.71 11.68 -22.58
C MET A 94 -1.70 13.04 -21.90
N LEU A 95 -0.79 13.94 -22.30
CA LEU A 95 -0.62 15.27 -21.71
C LEU A 95 -0.62 16.33 -22.81
N SER A 96 -1.05 17.55 -22.46
CA SER A 96 -1.03 18.68 -23.38
C SER A 96 0.40 19.11 -23.73
N LEU A 97 0.58 19.67 -24.93
CA LEU A 97 1.90 20.14 -25.41
C LEU A 97 2.56 21.17 -24.47
N PRO A 98 1.85 22.16 -23.89
CA PRO A 98 2.45 23.09 -22.94
C PRO A 98 3.00 22.40 -21.68
N VAL A 99 2.23 21.47 -21.10
CA VAL A 99 2.65 20.72 -19.91
C VAL A 99 3.87 19.83 -20.22
N LEU A 100 3.85 19.14 -21.36
CA LEU A 100 5.00 18.35 -21.81
C LEU A 100 6.24 19.23 -22.02
N GLY A 101 6.09 20.39 -22.66
CA GLY A 101 7.19 21.33 -22.89
C GLY A 101 7.82 21.84 -21.60
N GLU A 102 7.01 22.08 -20.57
CA GLU A 102 7.50 22.45 -19.24
C GLU A 102 8.36 21.33 -18.64
N PHE A 103 7.85 20.09 -18.63
CA PHE A 103 8.58 18.93 -18.11
C PHE A 103 9.87 18.63 -18.89
N GLU A 104 9.83 18.70 -20.22
CA GLU A 104 11.00 18.54 -21.09
C GLU A 104 12.06 19.61 -20.79
N GLY A 105 11.64 20.86 -20.56
CA GLY A 105 12.52 21.96 -20.20
C GLY A 105 13.16 21.80 -18.80
N GLN A 106 12.37 21.41 -17.80
CA GLN A 106 12.89 21.11 -16.45
C GLN A 106 13.89 19.95 -16.48
N LEU A 107 13.55 18.87 -17.18
CA LEU A 107 14.41 17.69 -17.32
C LEU A 107 15.72 18.05 -18.02
N SER A 108 15.68 18.83 -19.09
CA SER A 108 16.86 19.26 -19.83
C SER A 108 17.82 20.10 -18.97
N ARG A 109 17.29 21.00 -18.13
CA ARG A 109 18.10 21.75 -17.15
C ARG A 109 18.77 20.83 -16.13
N LEU A 110 18.03 19.88 -15.57
CA LEU A 110 18.58 18.90 -14.62
C LEU A 110 19.65 18.01 -15.26
N SER A 111 19.44 17.54 -16.49
CA SER A 111 20.41 16.74 -17.23
C SER A 111 21.69 17.53 -17.53
N ALA A 112 21.59 18.80 -17.93
CA ALA A 112 22.75 19.66 -18.14
C ALA A 112 23.52 19.91 -16.83
N ALA A 113 22.83 20.18 -15.72
CA ALA A 113 23.44 20.33 -14.41
C ALA A 113 24.11 19.04 -13.92
N ALA A 114 23.51 17.88 -14.17
CA ALA A 114 24.12 16.59 -13.86
C ALA A 114 25.44 16.38 -14.60
N GLN A 115 25.52 16.81 -15.88
CA GLN A 115 26.73 16.69 -16.68
C GLN A 115 27.84 17.66 -16.24
N SER A 116 27.51 18.82 -15.67
CA SER A 116 28.49 19.85 -15.27
C SER A 116 29.17 19.59 -13.93
N THR A 117 28.71 18.62 -13.14
CA THR A 117 29.32 18.29 -11.84
C THR A 117 29.63 16.80 -11.67
N ARG A 118 30.70 16.52 -10.94
CA ARG A 118 31.07 15.18 -10.43
C ARG A 118 31.08 15.12 -8.90
N GLN A 119 30.78 16.24 -8.23
CA GLN A 119 30.80 16.31 -6.77
C GLN A 119 29.63 15.52 -6.18
N PRO A 120 29.88 14.54 -5.29
CA PRO A 120 28.83 13.64 -4.78
C PRO A 120 27.64 14.37 -4.17
N ASP A 121 27.87 15.35 -3.30
CA ASP A 121 26.78 16.09 -2.64
C ASP A 121 25.95 16.92 -3.61
N ALA A 122 26.59 17.51 -4.62
CA ALA A 122 25.89 18.25 -5.66
C ALA A 122 25.01 17.31 -6.50
N ARG A 123 25.53 16.12 -6.84
CA ARG A 123 24.76 15.10 -7.57
C ARG A 123 23.61 14.54 -6.75
N LYS A 124 23.79 14.34 -5.43
CA LYS A 124 22.70 13.94 -4.53
C LYS A 124 21.59 15.00 -4.45
N ARG A 125 21.92 16.30 -4.41
CA ARG A 125 20.91 17.37 -4.47
C ARG A 125 20.14 17.36 -5.80
N LEU A 126 20.82 17.17 -6.92
CA LEU A 126 20.16 17.02 -8.23
C LEU A 126 19.30 15.76 -8.30
N PHE A 127 19.70 14.67 -7.63
CA PHE A 127 18.91 13.44 -7.56
C PHE A 127 17.57 13.70 -6.88
N ILE A 128 17.57 14.41 -5.76
CA ILE A 128 16.34 14.80 -5.05
C ILE A 128 15.42 15.65 -5.95
N GLN A 129 16.00 16.62 -6.67
CA GLN A 129 15.23 17.43 -7.65
C GLN A 129 14.68 16.57 -8.80
N GLY A 130 15.44 15.58 -9.28
CA GLY A 130 15.01 14.61 -10.29
C GLY A 130 13.85 13.74 -9.79
N CYS A 131 13.88 13.30 -8.53
CA CYS A 131 12.79 12.56 -7.90
C CYS A 131 11.54 13.42 -7.75
N ALA A 132 11.68 14.69 -7.37
CA ALA A 132 10.57 15.65 -7.30
C ALA A 132 9.93 15.85 -8.68
N LEU A 133 10.74 16.11 -9.73
CA LEU A 133 10.25 16.23 -11.11
C LEU A 133 9.53 14.96 -11.57
N ARG A 134 10.13 13.78 -11.33
CA ARG A 134 9.50 12.49 -11.66
C ARG A 134 8.14 12.35 -10.99
N ARG A 135 8.03 12.71 -9.71
CA ARG A 135 6.77 12.67 -8.95
C ARG A 135 5.72 13.59 -9.57
N SER A 136 6.07 14.83 -9.89
CA SER A 136 5.17 15.78 -10.54
C SER A 136 4.67 15.28 -11.89
N ILE A 137 5.56 14.71 -12.71
CA ILE A 137 5.19 14.12 -14.00
C ILE A 137 4.23 12.94 -13.80
N THR A 138 4.54 12.01 -12.89
CA THR A 138 3.66 10.86 -12.59
C THR A 138 2.26 11.31 -12.18
N PHE A 139 2.14 12.38 -11.39
CA PHE A 139 0.84 12.88 -10.93
C PHE A 139 0.07 13.72 -11.95
N ALA A 140 0.72 14.16 -13.02
CA ALA A 140 0.04 14.72 -14.17
C ALA A 140 -0.72 13.66 -14.99
N ASN A 141 -0.50 12.36 -14.73
CA ASN A 141 -1.17 11.28 -15.45
C ASN A 141 -2.72 11.42 -15.38
N PRO A 142 -3.42 11.56 -16.52
CA PRO A 142 -4.86 11.72 -16.55
C PRO A 142 -5.63 10.48 -16.04
N LEU A 143 -4.99 9.31 -15.97
CA LEU A 143 -5.60 8.10 -15.38
C LEU A 143 -5.68 8.14 -13.85
N LEU A 144 -4.96 9.07 -13.22
CA LEU A 144 -5.08 9.33 -11.78
C LEU A 144 -6.18 10.36 -11.51
N ASN A 145 -7.36 10.23 -12.14
CA ASN A 145 -8.47 11.19 -12.06
C ASN A 145 -9.41 10.96 -10.85
N PHE A 146 -8.90 10.35 -9.80
CA PHE A 146 -9.62 10.07 -8.56
C PHE A 146 -8.97 10.81 -7.40
N ASP A 147 -9.76 11.08 -6.36
CA ASP A 147 -9.34 11.86 -5.19
C ASP A 147 -8.87 11.00 -4.01
N ASN A 148 -9.35 9.76 -3.96
CA ASN A 148 -9.17 8.87 -2.81
C ASN A 148 -8.58 7.52 -3.24
N ILE A 149 -7.68 7.00 -2.40
CA ILE A 149 -7.17 5.63 -2.48
C ILE A 149 -7.68 4.89 -1.25
N VAL A 150 -8.21 3.69 -1.42
CA VAL A 150 -8.53 2.79 -0.30
C VAL A 150 -7.43 1.74 -0.17
N CYS A 151 -6.95 1.53 1.05
CA CYS A 151 -5.94 0.54 1.38
C CYS A 151 -6.40 -0.32 2.55
N MET A 152 -5.95 -1.57 2.61
CA MET A 152 -6.10 -2.39 3.81
C MET A 152 -4.84 -2.27 4.64
N LEU A 153 -4.96 -1.71 5.84
CA LEU A 153 -3.89 -1.77 6.82
C LEU A 153 -4.02 -3.07 7.59
N GLU A 154 -3.32 -4.10 7.14
CA GLU A 154 -3.19 -5.34 7.92
C GLU A 154 -2.10 -5.14 8.97
N GLN A 155 -2.33 -5.62 10.20
CA GLN A 155 -1.29 -5.69 11.22
C GLN A 155 -0.54 -7.01 11.06
N PRO A 156 0.70 -7.01 10.51
CA PRO A 156 1.48 -8.24 10.44
C PRO A 156 1.79 -8.69 11.87
N GLY A 157 1.48 -9.95 12.16
CA GLY A 157 2.03 -10.62 13.34
C GLY A 157 3.51 -10.95 13.15
N ASP A 158 4.07 -11.73 14.07
CA ASP A 158 5.48 -12.11 14.04
C ASP A 158 5.85 -13.01 12.85
N LEU A 159 4.85 -13.65 12.22
CA LEU A 159 5.02 -14.50 11.04
C LEU A 159 4.53 -13.80 9.77
N ARG A 160 5.41 -13.68 8.77
CA ARG A 160 5.05 -13.16 7.43
C ARG A 160 4.55 -14.31 6.55
N ILE A 161 3.30 -14.25 6.12
CA ILE A 161 2.64 -15.36 5.41
C ILE A 161 1.89 -14.82 4.18
N ILE A 162 1.76 -15.67 3.15
CA ILE A 162 0.93 -15.39 1.98
C ILE A 162 -0.56 -15.40 2.34
N GLU A 163 -1.34 -14.55 1.67
CA GLU A 163 -2.76 -14.30 1.99
C GLU A 163 -3.64 -15.56 2.02
N GLN A 164 -3.23 -16.65 1.36
CA GLN A 164 -4.05 -17.86 1.24
C GLN A 164 -3.92 -18.84 2.42
N ALA A 165 -2.99 -18.61 3.36
CA ALA A 165 -2.78 -19.49 4.53
C ALA A 165 -3.36 -18.93 5.85
N ARG A 166 -4.22 -17.90 5.75
CA ARG A 166 -4.73 -17.08 6.88
C ARG A 166 -5.56 -17.85 7.91
N ALA A 167 -6.35 -18.83 7.47
CA ALA A 167 -7.18 -19.65 8.37
C ALA A 167 -6.39 -20.64 9.23
N VAL A 168 -5.13 -20.92 8.87
CA VAL A 168 -4.36 -22.04 9.46
C VAL A 168 -3.09 -21.57 10.17
N CYS A 169 -2.70 -20.30 10.03
CA CYS A 169 -1.42 -19.83 10.58
C CYS A 169 -1.54 -18.51 11.36
N GLU A 170 -0.85 -18.47 12.50
CA GLU A 170 -0.82 -17.35 13.44
C GLU A 170 0.07 -16.21 12.92
N GLY A 171 -0.42 -15.47 11.91
CA GLY A 171 0.31 -14.37 11.27
C GLY A 171 -0.37 -13.00 11.33
N HIS A 172 -1.56 -12.90 11.96
CA HIS A 172 -2.35 -11.67 11.99
C HIS A 172 -2.56 -11.18 13.42
N SER A 173 -2.36 -9.88 13.62
CA SER A 173 -2.65 -9.19 14.88
C SER A 173 -3.97 -8.41 14.78
N LYS A 174 -4.61 -8.16 15.93
CA LYS A 174 -5.83 -7.34 15.99
C LYS A 174 -5.52 -5.89 15.62
N GLY A 175 -6.51 -5.21 15.03
CA GLY A 175 -6.42 -3.81 14.62
C GLY A 175 -6.05 -3.62 13.15
N GLY A 176 -5.90 -2.35 12.77
CA GLY A 176 -5.80 -1.95 11.37
C GLY A 176 -7.19 -1.82 10.73
N GLY A 177 -7.35 -2.32 9.51
CA GLY A 177 -8.59 -2.24 8.75
C GLY A 177 -8.50 -1.30 7.54
N PRO A 178 -9.63 -1.08 6.85
CA PRO A 178 -9.65 -0.24 5.66
C PRO A 178 -9.38 1.22 6.04
N VAL A 179 -8.42 1.82 5.34
CA VAL A 179 -8.07 3.23 5.44
C VAL A 179 -8.31 3.93 4.11
N ILE A 180 -8.68 5.20 4.15
CA ILE A 180 -8.86 6.05 2.98
C ILE A 180 -7.80 7.13 3.00
N ILE A 181 -7.06 7.24 1.89
CA ILE A 181 -6.02 8.24 1.67
C ILE A 181 -6.56 9.26 0.67
N GLY A 182 -6.90 10.45 1.16
CA GLY A 182 -7.24 11.63 0.35
C GLY A 182 -6.02 12.50 0.08
N ASP A 183 -6.16 13.47 -0.82
CA ASP A 183 -5.13 14.48 -1.14
C ASP A 183 -3.73 13.91 -1.49
N PHE A 184 -3.68 12.65 -1.95
CA PHE A 184 -2.44 11.88 -2.11
C PHE A 184 -1.45 12.49 -3.12
N LYS A 185 -1.93 13.37 -3.99
CA LYS A 185 -1.11 14.11 -4.96
C LYS A 185 -0.36 15.29 -4.35
N SER A 186 -0.81 15.79 -3.20
CA SER A 186 -0.24 16.93 -2.51
C SER A 186 0.19 16.53 -1.09
N LYS A 187 -0.57 16.95 -0.07
CA LYS A 187 -0.41 16.57 1.32
C LYS A 187 -1.46 15.51 1.66
N ALA A 188 -1.05 14.24 1.59
CA ALA A 188 -1.94 13.12 1.84
C ALA A 188 -2.58 13.19 3.24
N VAL A 189 -3.86 12.85 3.32
CA VAL A 189 -4.61 12.72 4.57
C VAL A 189 -5.11 11.29 4.66
N CYS A 190 -4.81 10.61 5.76
CA CYS A 190 -5.23 9.23 6.00
C CYS A 190 -6.33 9.19 7.07
N VAL A 191 -7.43 8.50 6.79
CA VAL A 191 -8.53 8.30 7.73
C VAL A 191 -8.90 6.82 7.86
N GLU A 192 -9.22 6.37 9.07
CA GLU A 192 -9.76 5.04 9.33
C GLU A 192 -11.21 4.98 8.85
N ALA A 193 -11.52 4.11 7.88
CA ALA A 193 -12.83 4.10 7.24
C ALA A 193 -13.96 3.62 8.18
N LEU A 194 -13.61 2.81 9.19
CA LEU A 194 -14.53 2.20 10.15
C LEU A 194 -14.53 2.87 11.53
N ALA A 195 -13.86 4.00 11.71
CA ALA A 195 -13.83 4.69 13.00
C ALA A 195 -15.26 5.02 13.49
N GLY A 196 -15.65 4.46 14.64
CA GLY A 196 -16.99 4.61 15.22
C GLY A 196 -18.13 3.89 14.46
N VAL A 197 -17.82 3.09 13.45
CA VAL A 197 -18.81 2.36 12.66
C VAL A 197 -19.19 1.06 13.36
N ARG A 198 -20.50 0.86 13.56
CA ARG A 198 -21.08 -0.38 14.10
C ARG A 198 -21.69 -1.21 12.99
N VAL A 199 -21.60 -2.53 13.12
CA VAL A 199 -22.24 -3.47 12.21
C VAL A 199 -23.75 -3.25 12.21
N THR A 200 -24.30 -2.94 11.04
CA THR A 200 -25.70 -2.63 10.78
C THR A 200 -26.56 -3.89 10.76
N SER A 201 -26.09 -4.96 10.13
CA SER A 201 -26.83 -6.20 9.95
C SER A 201 -25.96 -7.47 10.01
N GLY A 202 -26.61 -8.61 10.24
CA GLY A 202 -25.95 -9.91 10.44
C GLY A 202 -25.64 -10.23 11.92
N PRO A 203 -24.96 -11.36 12.17
CA PRO A 203 -24.72 -11.88 13.53
C PRO A 203 -24.00 -10.92 14.49
N TRP A 204 -23.11 -10.07 13.99
CA TRP A 204 -22.32 -9.11 14.79
C TRP A 204 -22.99 -7.74 14.96
N LYS A 205 -24.29 -7.60 14.63
CA LYS A 205 -25.04 -6.34 14.68
C LYS A 205 -24.87 -5.57 16.00
N GLY A 206 -24.69 -4.25 15.88
CA GLY A 206 -24.59 -3.30 16.99
C GLY A 206 -23.20 -3.15 17.59
N LYS A 207 -22.23 -3.95 17.15
CA LYS A 207 -20.85 -3.96 17.65
C LYS A 207 -19.90 -3.37 16.61
N GLU A 208 -18.78 -2.82 17.07
CA GLU A 208 -17.67 -2.40 16.22
C GLU A 208 -16.78 -3.60 15.89
N LEU A 209 -16.04 -3.53 14.78
CA LEU A 209 -15.03 -4.53 14.43
C LEU A 209 -13.71 -4.18 15.11
N THR A 210 -13.23 -5.09 15.96
CA THR A 210 -11.98 -4.93 16.72
C THR A 210 -11.03 -6.12 16.53
N GLY A 211 -11.37 -7.02 15.62
CA GLY A 211 -10.57 -8.19 15.31
C GLY A 211 -9.44 -7.90 14.33
N LYS A 212 -9.10 -8.92 13.56
CA LYS A 212 -8.12 -8.88 12.48
C LYS A 212 -8.85 -8.51 11.19
N PHE A 213 -8.17 -7.85 10.27
CA PHE A 213 -8.72 -7.46 8.96
C PHE A 213 -7.87 -8.06 7.85
N SER A 214 -8.51 -8.36 6.73
CA SER A 214 -7.85 -8.92 5.58
C SER A 214 -8.65 -8.75 4.29
N GLY A 215 -7.92 -8.65 3.18
CA GLY A 215 -8.50 -8.53 1.85
C GLY A 215 -9.18 -7.18 1.66
N LEU A 216 -9.25 -6.73 0.41
CA LEU A 216 -9.93 -5.48 0.10
C LEU A 216 -10.36 -5.49 -1.35
N GLU A 217 -11.66 -5.43 -1.55
CA GLU A 217 -12.28 -5.28 -2.86
C GLU A 217 -13.08 -3.99 -2.86
N LEU A 218 -12.81 -3.12 -3.83
CA LEU A 218 -13.64 -1.95 -4.10
C LEU A 218 -14.64 -2.32 -5.19
N SER A 219 -15.94 -2.15 -4.89
CA SER A 219 -17.01 -2.35 -5.87
C SER A 219 -16.83 -1.51 -7.14
N TYR A 220 -17.38 -1.98 -8.26
CA TYR A 220 -17.24 -1.32 -9.56
C TYR A 220 -17.73 0.14 -9.60
N ASN A 221 -18.67 0.51 -8.73
CA ASN A 221 -19.18 1.88 -8.62
C ASN A 221 -18.39 2.76 -7.62
N GLY A 222 -17.39 2.20 -6.96
CA GLY A 222 -16.54 2.88 -5.99
C GLY A 222 -17.23 3.24 -4.67
N ARG A 223 -18.38 2.65 -4.34
CA ARG A 223 -19.18 3.03 -3.15
C ARG A 223 -19.16 2.02 -2.02
N GLU A 224 -18.81 0.78 -2.31
CA GLU A 224 -18.81 -0.31 -1.34
C GLU A 224 -17.43 -0.98 -1.29
N LEU A 225 -17.01 -1.34 -0.08
CA LEU A 225 -15.87 -2.20 0.19
C LEU A 225 -16.35 -3.59 0.58
N LEU A 226 -15.69 -4.63 0.08
CA LEU A 226 -15.76 -5.98 0.64
C LEU A 226 -14.41 -6.34 1.26
N PHE A 227 -14.45 -6.93 2.44
CA PHE A 227 -13.26 -7.39 3.15
C PHE A 227 -13.63 -8.49 4.13
N ALA A 228 -12.63 -9.18 4.66
CA ALA A 228 -12.79 -10.14 5.73
C ALA A 228 -12.35 -9.53 7.06
N ALA A 229 -13.06 -9.85 8.13
CA ALA A 229 -12.65 -9.50 9.48
C ALA A 229 -13.00 -10.58 10.49
N THR A 230 -12.21 -10.70 11.55
CA THR A 230 -12.57 -11.55 12.69
C THR A 230 -13.45 -10.80 13.69
N THR A 231 -14.37 -11.52 14.32
CA THR A 231 -15.11 -11.06 15.49
C THR A 231 -14.46 -11.61 16.78
N SER A 232 -15.16 -11.62 17.92
CA SER A 232 -14.62 -12.19 19.16
C SER A 232 -14.33 -13.70 19.08
N ALA A 233 -14.95 -14.41 18.14
CA ALA A 233 -14.77 -15.86 17.98
C ALA A 233 -13.45 -16.23 17.27
N GLU A 234 -12.64 -15.24 16.83
CA GLU A 234 -11.45 -15.46 16.00
C GLU A 234 -11.71 -16.20 14.68
N VAL A 235 -12.98 -16.19 14.23
CA VAL A 235 -13.42 -16.72 12.92
C VAL A 235 -13.54 -15.56 11.93
N TRP A 236 -13.03 -15.76 10.71
CA TRP A 236 -13.12 -14.78 9.62
C TRP A 236 -14.51 -14.78 8.99
N HIS A 237 -15.11 -13.59 8.87
CA HIS A 237 -16.35 -13.40 8.13
C HIS A 237 -16.19 -12.32 7.07
N VAL A 238 -16.98 -12.41 6.01
CA VAL A 238 -17.03 -11.40 4.96
C VAL A 238 -17.96 -10.27 5.40
N PHE A 239 -17.49 -9.04 5.23
CA PHE A 239 -18.24 -7.81 5.48
C PHE A 239 -18.36 -6.99 4.22
N ARG A 240 -19.49 -6.27 4.10
CA ARG A 240 -19.71 -5.22 3.11
C ARG A 240 -19.88 -3.90 3.82
N PHE A 241 -19.10 -2.91 3.43
CA PHE A 241 -19.18 -1.56 3.98
C PHE A 241 -19.51 -0.55 2.89
N ASN A 242 -20.60 0.19 3.06
CA ASN A 242 -20.98 1.29 2.19
C ASN A 242 -20.29 2.59 2.64
N LEU A 243 -19.45 3.15 1.77
CA LEU A 243 -18.64 4.34 2.05
C LEU A 243 -19.49 5.60 2.28
N VAL A 244 -20.71 5.65 1.71
CA VAL A 244 -21.63 6.79 1.75
C VAL A 244 -22.61 6.67 2.91
N THR A 245 -23.36 5.57 2.98
CA THR A 245 -24.39 5.37 4.03
C THR A 245 -23.78 4.97 5.37
N LYS A 246 -22.50 4.56 5.37
CA LYS A 246 -21.79 4.00 6.54
C LYS A 246 -22.42 2.72 7.07
N GLU A 247 -23.25 2.05 6.27
CA GLU A 247 -23.81 0.75 6.62
C GLU A 247 -22.73 -0.33 6.48
N LEU A 248 -22.59 -1.14 7.53
CA LEU A 248 -21.62 -2.23 7.61
C LEU A 248 -22.38 -3.55 7.84
N ASP A 249 -22.48 -4.37 6.82
CA ASP A 249 -23.19 -5.65 6.88
C ASP A 249 -22.22 -6.81 7.03
N GLN A 250 -22.49 -7.73 7.97
CA GLN A 250 -21.86 -9.05 7.97
C GLN A 250 -22.61 -9.96 7.01
N LEU A 251 -21.91 -10.49 6.01
CA LEU A 251 -22.51 -11.29 4.93
C LEU A 251 -22.44 -12.80 5.18
N THR A 252 -21.51 -13.26 6.00
CA THR A 252 -21.34 -14.69 6.30
C THR A 252 -21.43 -14.99 7.79
N ASP A 253 -21.77 -16.22 8.12
CA ASP A 253 -21.92 -16.73 9.48
C ASP A 253 -21.41 -18.17 9.61
N GLY A 254 -21.46 -18.69 10.83
CA GLY A 254 -21.06 -20.05 11.15
C GLY A 254 -19.65 -20.15 11.77
N PRO A 255 -19.15 -21.37 11.98
CA PRO A 255 -17.88 -21.62 12.65
C PRO A 255 -16.67 -21.61 11.69
N ASP A 256 -16.92 -21.53 10.39
CA ASP A 256 -15.90 -21.65 9.35
C ASP A 256 -15.44 -20.26 8.88
N ASP A 257 -14.17 -20.20 8.48
CA ASP A 257 -13.54 -18.98 7.99
C ASP A 257 -13.93 -18.69 6.54
N ASP A 258 -14.39 -17.46 6.31
CA ASP A 258 -14.69 -16.91 5.01
C ASP A 258 -13.87 -15.64 4.74
N PHE A 259 -13.09 -15.65 3.65
CA PHE A 259 -12.12 -14.60 3.34
C PHE A 259 -11.87 -14.44 1.83
N ASP A 260 -11.04 -13.47 1.46
CA ASP A 260 -10.75 -13.06 0.08
C ASP A 260 -12.02 -12.85 -0.79
N PRO A 261 -12.95 -11.97 -0.36
CA PRO A 261 -14.15 -11.71 -1.12
C PRO A 261 -13.83 -10.97 -2.42
N HIS A 262 -14.57 -11.29 -3.49
CA HIS A 262 -14.50 -10.61 -4.77
C HIS A 262 -15.89 -10.39 -5.35
N GLN A 263 -16.15 -9.18 -5.86
CA GLN A 263 -17.42 -8.84 -6.47
C GLN A 263 -17.43 -9.25 -7.95
N LEU A 264 -18.40 -10.07 -8.34
CA LEU A 264 -18.64 -10.40 -9.74
C LEU A 264 -19.40 -9.28 -10.45
N PRO A 265 -19.26 -9.13 -11.78
CA PRO A 265 -20.05 -8.17 -12.56
C PRO A 265 -21.58 -8.33 -12.39
N SER A 266 -22.05 -9.52 -12.03
CA SER A 266 -23.46 -9.80 -11.70
C SER A 266 -23.94 -9.21 -10.36
N GLY A 267 -23.06 -8.59 -9.57
CA GLY A 267 -23.33 -8.14 -8.19
C GLY A 267 -23.23 -9.23 -7.13
N ARG A 268 -23.12 -10.50 -7.53
CA ARG A 268 -22.82 -11.62 -6.62
C ARG A 268 -21.40 -11.52 -6.07
N ILE A 269 -21.17 -12.17 -4.93
CA ILE A 269 -19.87 -12.22 -4.26
C ILE A 269 -19.37 -13.66 -4.27
N VAL A 270 -18.09 -13.84 -4.59
CA VAL A 270 -17.34 -15.10 -4.41
C VAL A 270 -16.34 -14.88 -3.29
N PHE A 271 -16.07 -15.91 -2.51
CA PHE A 271 -15.07 -15.87 -1.44
C PHE A 271 -14.50 -17.28 -1.22
N THR A 272 -13.37 -17.35 -0.54
CA THR A 272 -12.75 -18.61 -0.09
C THR A 272 -13.37 -19.00 1.25
N SER A 273 -13.68 -20.28 1.43
CA SER A 273 -14.29 -20.80 2.66
C SER A 273 -13.61 -22.07 3.14
N THR A 274 -13.40 -22.19 4.46
CA THR A 274 -12.87 -23.42 5.07
C THR A 274 -13.91 -24.50 5.33
N ARG A 275 -15.19 -24.28 5.00
CA ARG A 275 -16.29 -25.27 5.17
C ARG A 275 -16.02 -26.63 4.55
N ARG A 276 -15.27 -26.68 3.44
CA ARG A 276 -14.90 -27.92 2.76
C ARG A 276 -13.68 -28.61 3.40
N GLY A 277 -13.00 -27.93 4.31
CA GLY A 277 -11.66 -28.27 4.78
C GLY A 277 -10.60 -28.07 3.69
N GLY A 278 -9.34 -28.27 4.07
CA GLY A 278 -8.21 -28.21 3.14
C GLY A 278 -6.89 -27.96 3.85
N VAL A 279 -5.79 -28.32 3.19
CA VAL A 279 -4.42 -28.04 3.64
C VAL A 279 -3.72 -27.15 2.62
N GLY A 280 -2.92 -26.20 3.10
CA GLY A 280 -2.12 -25.34 2.24
C GLY A 280 -1.16 -26.17 1.39
N ARG A 281 -1.39 -26.23 0.08
CA ARG A 281 -0.58 -27.09 -0.82
C ARG A 281 0.84 -26.59 -1.01
N CYS A 282 1.11 -25.32 -0.73
CA CYS A 282 2.42 -24.70 -0.87
C CYS A 282 3.48 -25.31 0.08
N VAL A 283 3.06 -25.95 1.17
CA VAL A 283 3.96 -26.65 2.12
C VAL A 283 3.93 -28.18 1.96
N LEU A 284 3.11 -28.70 1.03
CA LEU A 284 3.08 -30.12 0.72
C LEU A 284 4.22 -30.44 -0.25
N THR A 285 5.24 -31.09 0.27
CA THR A 285 6.27 -31.75 -0.54
C THR A 285 5.85 -33.20 -0.80
N PRO A 286 6.45 -33.91 -1.76
CA PRO A 286 6.20 -35.35 -1.96
C PRO A 286 6.44 -36.25 -0.73
N HIS A 287 7.05 -35.70 0.34
CA HIS A 287 7.32 -36.38 1.61
C HIS A 287 6.51 -35.83 2.79
N SER A 288 5.57 -34.92 2.53
CA SER A 288 4.59 -34.53 3.55
C SER A 288 3.61 -35.69 3.74
N PRO A 289 3.34 -36.12 5.00
CA PRO A 289 2.42 -37.22 5.28
C PRO A 289 0.99 -36.96 4.78
#